data_AF-A0A1H4Q4C1-F1
#
_entry.id   AF-A0A1H4Q4C1-F1
#
_cell.length_a   1.000
_cell.length_b   1.000
_cell.length_c   1.000
_cell.angle_alpha   90.00
_cell.angle_beta   90.00
_cell.angle_gamma   90.00
#
_symmetry.space_group_name_H-M   'P 1'
#
loop_
_entity.id
_entity.type
_entity.pdbx_description
1 polymer ?
#
loop_
_entity_poly.entity_id
_entity_poly.type
_entity_poly.pdbx_seq_one_letter_code
_entity_poly.pdbx_strand_id
1 'polypeptide(L)'
;MHSASGERGERVSFRHLVLVVAVALGVAACGTQPENPPAPSGPQANVGPLHLPLPPGATYTAHSPDGLLDGCIAEGTVVCEARILDLRTADPAAPINPPSTKRPFGWYTGTDTPTCITPASPPGNAAEATGSKLLDAGFAPIGPKKAEYARWQVTCENSAQNNQVRMWWLPTSRILIVQYGSFPGWDAKLDTLLAGATFS
;
A
#
# COMPACT_ATOMS: atom_id res chain seq x y z
N MET A 1 30.49 39.43 50.23
CA MET A 1 31.42 39.96 49.22
C MET A 1 30.67 39.95 47.89
N HIS A 2 30.08 41.10 47.52
CA HIS A 2 30.47 41.94 46.35
C HIS A 2 30.29 41.18 45.02
N SER A 3 29.22 41.39 44.24
CA SER A 3 28.92 42.50 43.28
C SER A 3 28.77 41.80 41.90
N ALA A 4 27.64 41.77 41.20
CA ALA A 4 26.88 42.82 40.50
C ALA A 4 27.69 43.58 39.41
N SER A 5 27.35 43.33 38.13
CA SER A 5 27.20 44.30 37.01
C SER A 5 26.87 43.49 35.74
N GLY A 6 25.79 43.70 34.96
CA GLY A 6 25.52 44.85 34.06
C GLY A 6 26.18 44.55 32.70
N GLU A 7 25.59 44.58 31.50
CA GLU A 7 24.62 45.46 30.79
C GLU A 7 24.03 44.62 29.60
N ARG A 8 22.78 44.66 29.12
CA ARG A 8 21.86 45.70 28.60
C ARG A 8 22.36 46.47 27.37
N GLY A 9 21.86 46.09 26.19
CA GLY A 9 21.82 46.86 24.94
C GLY A 9 21.40 45.93 23.80
N GLU A 10 20.52 46.23 22.85
CA GLU A 10 19.82 47.46 22.51
C GLU A 10 18.66 47.05 21.58
N ARG A 11 17.44 47.56 21.84
CA ARG A 11 16.31 47.41 20.92
C ARG A 11 16.45 48.46 19.82
N VAL A 12 16.67 48.04 18.59
CA VAL A 12 16.55 48.96 17.44
C VAL A 12 15.16 48.77 16.82
N SER A 13 14.31 49.73 17.12
CA SER A 13 13.02 50.00 16.49
C SER A 13 13.25 50.86 15.26
N PHE A 14 12.89 50.36 14.07
CA PHE A 14 12.63 51.19 12.90
C PHE A 14 11.27 50.82 12.30
N ARG A 15 10.23 51.53 12.76
CA ARG A 15 9.10 51.87 11.89
C ARG A 15 9.62 52.86 10.86
N HIS A 16 9.30 52.69 9.58
CA HIS A 16 8.86 53.74 8.64
C HIS A 16 8.23 53.05 7.42
N LEU A 17 6.98 53.42 7.14
CA LEU A 17 6.21 53.06 5.96
C LEU A 17 6.89 53.55 4.68
N VAL A 18 6.85 52.74 3.61
CA VAL A 18 6.76 53.26 2.24
C VAL A 18 5.73 52.45 1.46
N LEU A 19 4.69 53.16 1.02
CA LEU A 19 3.67 52.77 0.06
C LEU A 19 4.32 52.43 -1.29
N VAL A 20 4.01 51.28 -1.90
CA VAL A 20 4.23 51.08 -3.34
C VAL A 20 3.03 50.37 -3.98
N VAL A 21 2.24 51.20 -4.65
CA VAL A 21 1.45 51.03 -5.88
C VAL A 21 1.16 49.58 -6.32
N ALA A 22 -0.13 49.26 -6.34
CA ALA A 22 -0.69 48.10 -7.02
C ALA A 22 -0.55 48.25 -8.55
N VAL A 23 0.00 47.22 -9.20
CA VAL A 23 -0.14 47.00 -10.64
C VAL A 23 -1.00 45.76 -10.80
N ALA A 24 -2.28 45.97 -11.11
CA ALA A 24 -3.18 44.90 -11.53
C ALA A 24 -2.89 44.57 -13.00
N LEU A 25 -2.11 43.52 -13.23
CA LEU A 25 -2.06 42.87 -14.54
C LEU A 25 -3.14 41.79 -14.56
N GLY A 26 -4.25 42.11 -15.24
CA GLY A 26 -5.28 41.14 -15.60
C GLY A 26 -4.69 40.11 -16.53
N VAL A 27 -4.45 38.90 -16.02
CA VAL A 27 -4.19 37.72 -16.84
C VAL A 27 -5.54 37.04 -17.06
N ALA A 28 -5.98 36.98 -18.31
CA ALA A 28 -7.16 36.24 -18.71
C ALA A 28 -7.02 34.80 -18.21
N ALA A 29 -7.89 34.41 -17.27
CA ALA A 29 -8.00 33.03 -16.83
C ALA A 29 -8.66 32.24 -17.96
N CYS A 30 -7.85 31.69 -18.88
CA CYS A 30 -8.23 30.50 -19.60
C CYS A 30 -8.42 29.40 -18.56
N GLY A 31 -9.68 29.12 -18.22
CA GLY A 31 -10.03 27.99 -17.38
C GLY A 31 -9.62 26.71 -18.09
N THR A 32 -8.44 26.20 -17.77
CA THR A 32 -8.13 24.79 -17.98
C THR A 32 -9.00 24.03 -17.00
N GLN A 33 -10.09 23.46 -17.53
CA GLN A 33 -10.80 22.37 -16.89
C GLN A 33 -9.76 21.36 -16.39
N PRO A 34 -9.83 20.88 -15.13
CA PRO A 34 -8.96 19.79 -14.70
C PRO A 34 -9.27 18.61 -15.62
N GLU A 35 -8.38 18.39 -16.59
CA GLU A 35 -8.42 17.25 -17.48
C GLU A 35 -8.34 16.04 -16.55
N ASN A 36 -9.41 15.24 -16.54
CA ASN A 36 -9.35 13.93 -15.92
C ASN A 36 -8.11 13.24 -16.49
N PRO A 37 -7.21 12.70 -15.65
CA PRO A 37 -6.05 11.98 -16.13
C PRO A 37 -6.50 10.98 -17.20
N PRO A 38 -5.80 10.90 -18.36
CA PRO A 38 -6.16 9.96 -19.40
C PRO A 38 -6.32 8.57 -18.78
N ALA A 39 -7.42 7.88 -19.11
CA ALA A 39 -7.65 6.53 -18.64
C ALA A 39 -6.40 5.69 -18.96
N PRO A 40 -5.84 4.94 -18.00
CA PRO A 40 -4.63 4.18 -18.21
C PRO A 40 -4.84 3.21 -19.39
N SER A 41 -4.14 3.46 -20.49
CA SER A 41 -4.13 2.62 -21.68
C SER A 41 -3.14 1.48 -21.47
N GLY A 42 -3.61 0.37 -20.93
CA GLY A 42 -2.78 -0.80 -20.64
C GLY A 42 -3.59 -1.96 -20.07
N PRO A 43 -2.95 -3.14 -19.91
CA PRO A 43 -3.56 -4.26 -19.20
C PRO A 43 -3.95 -3.83 -17.79
N GLN A 44 -5.16 -4.20 -17.38
CA GLN A 44 -5.75 -3.80 -16.11
C GLN A 44 -6.32 -5.04 -15.40
N ALA A 45 -6.09 -5.14 -14.09
CA ALA A 45 -6.77 -6.10 -13.24
C ALA A 45 -8.01 -5.44 -12.61
N ASN A 46 -9.16 -6.11 -12.71
CA ASN A 46 -10.42 -5.66 -12.12
C ASN A 46 -10.78 -6.59 -10.97
N VAL A 47 -10.86 -6.05 -9.75
CA VAL A 47 -11.16 -6.82 -8.53
C VAL A 47 -12.24 -6.10 -7.75
N GLY A 48 -13.49 -6.54 -7.92
CA GLY A 48 -14.64 -5.83 -7.35
C GLY A 48 -14.71 -4.40 -7.88
N PRO A 49 -14.72 -3.36 -7.02
CA PRO A 49 -14.71 -1.98 -7.45
C PRO A 49 -13.29 -1.46 -7.75
N LEU A 50 -12.24 -2.22 -7.45
CA LEU A 50 -10.85 -1.80 -7.62
C LEU A 50 -10.38 -2.10 -9.05
N HIS A 51 -9.77 -1.11 -9.69
CA HIS A 51 -9.11 -1.28 -10.98
C HIS A 51 -7.62 -0.95 -10.85
N LEU A 52 -6.75 -1.88 -11.26
CA LEU A 52 -5.30 -1.78 -11.10
C LEU A 52 -4.60 -1.75 -12.46
N PRO A 53 -3.89 -0.67 -12.81
CA PRO A 53 -3.06 -0.66 -14.01
C PRO A 53 -1.90 -1.63 -13.81
N LEU A 54 -1.83 -2.69 -14.62
CA LEU A 54 -0.75 -3.65 -14.55
C LEU A 54 0.47 -3.11 -15.31
N PRO A 55 1.68 -3.21 -14.74
CA PRO A 55 2.89 -2.84 -15.47
C PRO A 55 3.11 -3.78 -16.66
N PRO A 56 3.85 -3.33 -17.70
CA PRO A 56 4.20 -4.19 -18.82
C PRO A 56 4.87 -5.50 -18.35
N GLY A 57 4.38 -6.64 -18.86
CA GLY A 57 4.90 -7.96 -18.50
C GLY A 57 4.31 -8.57 -17.23
N ALA A 58 3.47 -7.85 -16.48
CA ALA A 58 2.71 -8.43 -15.39
C ALA A 58 1.38 -9.02 -15.88
N THR A 59 0.96 -10.10 -15.23
CA THR A 59 -0.32 -10.76 -15.44
C THR A 59 -1.12 -10.79 -14.15
N TYR A 60 -2.44 -10.89 -14.27
CA TYR A 60 -3.35 -11.11 -13.15
C TYR A 60 -4.18 -12.37 -13.38
N THR A 61 -4.14 -13.29 -12.43
CA THR A 61 -4.90 -14.54 -12.44
C THR A 61 -6.16 -14.34 -11.63
N ALA A 62 -7.30 -14.13 -12.30
CA ALA A 62 -8.57 -14.01 -11.59
C ALA A 62 -8.97 -15.31 -10.89
N HIS A 63 -8.87 -16.42 -11.63
CA HIS A 63 -9.14 -17.78 -11.14
C HIS A 63 -8.13 -18.76 -11.72
N SER A 64 -7.57 -19.64 -10.88
CA SER A 64 -6.74 -20.77 -11.27
C SER A 64 -7.50 -22.09 -11.12
N PRO A 65 -7.13 -23.14 -11.87
CA PRO A 65 -7.81 -24.44 -11.81
C PRO A 65 -7.85 -25.08 -10.41
N ASP A 66 -6.87 -24.76 -9.57
CA ASP A 66 -6.69 -25.26 -8.20
C ASP A 66 -7.07 -24.22 -7.11
N GLY A 67 -7.46 -23.00 -7.50
CA GLY A 67 -7.76 -21.90 -6.58
C GLY A 67 -6.56 -21.29 -5.86
N LEU A 68 -5.35 -21.84 -6.03
CA LEU A 68 -4.16 -21.43 -5.28
C LEU A 68 -3.58 -20.10 -5.76
N LEU A 69 -3.82 -19.72 -7.01
CA LEU A 69 -3.31 -18.51 -7.63
C LEU A 69 -4.41 -17.46 -7.88
N ASP A 70 -5.61 -17.66 -7.32
CA ASP A 70 -6.70 -16.70 -7.41
C ASP A 70 -6.27 -15.35 -6.85
N GLY A 71 -6.43 -14.31 -7.65
CA GLY A 71 -6.05 -12.94 -7.33
C GLY A 71 -4.56 -12.65 -7.47
N CYS A 72 -3.74 -13.56 -7.99
CA CYS A 72 -2.29 -13.36 -8.07
C CYS A 72 -1.88 -12.40 -9.20
N ILE A 73 -1.05 -11.42 -8.85
CA ILE A 73 -0.19 -10.70 -9.80
C ILE A 73 1.13 -11.44 -9.91
N ALA A 74 1.57 -11.69 -11.15
CA ALA A 74 2.86 -12.33 -11.45
C ALA A 74 3.59 -11.53 -12.54
N GLU A 75 4.92 -11.47 -12.45
CA GLU A 75 5.80 -10.90 -13.49
C GLU A 75 6.92 -11.92 -13.77
N GLY A 76 7.26 -12.10 -15.05
CA GLY A 76 8.32 -13.04 -15.46
C GLY A 76 8.05 -14.49 -15.06
N THR A 77 8.95 -15.07 -14.24
CA THR A 77 8.86 -16.47 -13.79
C THR A 77 8.30 -16.62 -12.38
N VAL A 78 7.87 -15.53 -11.76
CA VAL A 78 7.41 -15.54 -10.37
C VAL A 78 5.98 -16.08 -10.30
N VAL A 79 5.68 -16.92 -9.30
CA VAL A 79 4.39 -17.61 -9.21
C VAL A 79 3.31 -16.67 -8.73
N CYS A 80 3.59 -15.88 -7.69
CA CYS A 80 2.66 -14.88 -7.17
C CYS A 80 3.40 -13.84 -6.33
N GLU A 81 3.49 -12.62 -6.84
CA GLU A 81 4.16 -11.51 -6.17
C GLU A 81 3.24 -10.78 -5.17
N ALA A 82 1.95 -10.71 -5.49
CA ALA A 82 0.92 -10.17 -4.63
C ALA A 82 -0.43 -10.82 -4.93
N ARG A 83 -1.29 -10.97 -3.92
CA ARG A 83 -2.70 -11.31 -4.08
C ARG A 83 -3.59 -10.10 -3.87
N ILE A 84 -4.55 -9.91 -4.75
CA ILE A 84 -5.61 -8.92 -4.62
C ILE A 84 -6.95 -9.65 -4.66
N LEU A 85 -7.72 -9.53 -3.59
CA LEU A 85 -8.92 -10.32 -3.36
C LEU A 85 -10.12 -9.41 -3.08
N ASP A 86 -11.25 -9.71 -3.71
CA ASP A 86 -12.56 -9.22 -3.30
C ASP A 86 -13.17 -10.18 -2.28
N LEU A 87 -13.19 -9.79 -1.01
CA LEU A 87 -13.70 -10.63 0.06
C LEU A 87 -15.24 -10.65 0.12
N ARG A 88 -15.96 -9.96 -0.79
CA ARG A 88 -17.41 -10.14 -0.96
C ARG A 88 -17.74 -11.41 -1.72
N THR A 89 -16.83 -11.84 -2.60
CA THR A 89 -16.97 -13.04 -3.42
C THR A 89 -16.15 -14.20 -2.87
N ALA A 90 -15.48 -14.02 -1.72
CA ALA A 90 -14.83 -15.11 -1.02
C ALA A 90 -15.83 -16.20 -0.65
N ASP A 91 -15.37 -17.45 -0.70
CA ASP A 91 -16.19 -18.63 -0.45
C ASP A 91 -16.95 -18.51 0.89
N PRO A 92 -18.30 -18.48 0.88
CA PRO A 92 -19.09 -18.42 2.11
C PRO A 92 -18.89 -19.64 3.02
N ALA A 93 -18.39 -20.77 2.50
CA ALA A 93 -18.03 -21.95 3.27
C ALA A 93 -16.65 -21.83 3.97
N ALA A 94 -15.85 -20.84 3.60
CA ALA A 94 -14.57 -20.51 4.24
C ALA A 94 -14.73 -19.19 5.03
N PRO A 95 -15.22 -19.21 6.28
CA PRO A 95 -15.38 -17.99 7.06
C PRO A 95 -14.03 -17.28 7.22
N ILE A 96 -13.92 -16.11 6.59
CA ILE A 96 -12.73 -15.29 6.68
C ILE A 96 -12.82 -14.44 7.94
N ASN A 97 -11.84 -14.59 8.83
CA ASN A 97 -11.56 -13.58 9.83
C ASN A 97 -11.17 -12.26 9.13
N PRO A 98 -11.88 -11.14 9.35
CA PRO A 98 -11.55 -9.89 8.70
C PRO A 98 -10.09 -9.52 8.95
N PRO A 99 -9.33 -9.13 7.91
CA PRO A 99 -7.97 -8.66 8.07
C PRO A 99 -7.92 -7.50 9.06
N SER A 100 -6.91 -7.48 9.92
CA SER A 100 -6.72 -6.39 10.87
C SER A 100 -5.26 -6.28 11.30
N THR A 101 -4.76 -5.05 11.29
CA THR A 101 -3.44 -4.69 11.80
C THR A 101 -3.30 -4.89 13.31
N LYS A 102 -4.42 -5.07 14.03
CA LYS A 102 -4.46 -5.34 15.47
C LYS A 102 -4.27 -6.83 15.82
N ARG A 103 -4.31 -7.71 14.81
CA ARG A 103 -4.07 -9.14 15.01
C ARG A 103 -2.58 -9.44 14.90
N PRO A 104 -2.04 -10.36 15.71
CA PRO A 104 -0.63 -10.73 15.65
C PRO A 104 -0.21 -11.28 14.28
N PHE A 105 -1.16 -11.86 13.53
CA PHE A 105 -0.91 -12.57 12.26
C PHE A 105 -1.81 -12.12 11.11
N GLY A 106 -2.34 -10.88 11.15
CA GLY A 106 -3.49 -10.42 10.36
C GLY A 106 -3.38 -10.41 8.82
N TRP A 107 -2.43 -11.11 8.20
CA TRP A 107 -2.12 -11.08 6.77
C TRP A 107 -2.63 -12.28 5.95
N TYR A 108 -3.24 -13.32 6.57
CA TYR A 108 -3.84 -14.45 5.85
C TYR A 108 -5.35 -14.57 6.10
N THR A 109 -6.14 -14.68 5.04
CA THR A 109 -7.60 -14.88 5.16
C THR A 109 -7.90 -16.32 5.53
N GLY A 110 -8.50 -16.54 6.70
CA GLY A 110 -9.06 -17.83 7.09
C GLY A 110 -8.17 -18.75 7.94
N THR A 111 -6.92 -18.37 8.23
CA THR A 111 -6.08 -19.06 9.22
C THR A 111 -5.57 -18.06 10.25
N ASP A 112 -5.52 -18.47 11.52
CA ASP A 112 -4.87 -17.66 12.57
C ASP A 112 -3.34 -17.89 12.60
N THR A 113 -2.81 -18.75 11.72
CA THR A 113 -1.38 -19.10 11.64
C THR A 113 -0.74 -18.43 10.42
N PRO A 114 0.37 -17.67 10.59
CA PRO A 114 1.14 -17.14 9.47
C PRO A 114 1.78 -18.27 8.66
N THR A 115 2.03 -18.07 7.37
CA THR A 115 2.70 -19.07 6.50
C THR A 115 4.01 -18.55 5.90
N CYS A 116 4.89 -19.45 5.49
CA CYS A 116 6.18 -19.17 4.87
C CYS A 116 6.04 -18.93 3.37
N ILE A 117 5.35 -17.86 2.99
CA ILE A 117 5.12 -17.56 1.56
C ILE A 117 6.31 -16.79 0.98
N THR A 118 6.79 -17.29 -0.15
CA THR A 118 7.74 -16.60 -1.03
C THR A 118 7.08 -16.34 -2.38
N PRO A 119 7.59 -15.42 -3.20
CA PRO A 119 7.04 -15.19 -4.54
C PRO A 119 7.08 -16.44 -5.44
N ALA A 120 7.93 -17.42 -5.11
CA ALA A 120 8.08 -18.69 -5.82
C ALA A 120 7.11 -19.79 -5.35
N SER A 121 6.31 -19.57 -4.31
CA SER A 121 5.41 -20.58 -3.74
C SER A 121 3.95 -20.16 -3.91
N PRO A 122 3.06 -21.03 -4.42
CA PRO A 122 1.63 -20.74 -4.48
C PRO A 122 1.06 -20.38 -3.10
N PRO A 123 0.27 -19.29 -2.98
CA PRO A 123 -0.38 -18.90 -1.73
C PRO A 123 -1.48 -19.89 -1.29
N GLY A 124 -1.08 -20.98 -0.65
CA GLY A 124 -1.97 -22.04 -0.14
C GLY A 124 -1.26 -23.36 0.13
N ASN A 125 -0.07 -23.55 -0.46
CA ASN A 125 0.80 -24.69 -0.21
C ASN A 125 2.06 -24.33 0.60
N ALA A 126 2.04 -23.18 1.28
CA ALA A 126 3.17 -22.73 2.09
C ALA A 126 3.15 -23.40 3.46
N ALA A 127 4.33 -23.77 3.96
CA ALA A 127 4.50 -24.28 5.31
C ALA A 127 4.05 -23.23 6.34
N GLU A 128 3.63 -23.68 7.52
CA GLU A 128 3.34 -22.78 8.63
C GLU A 128 4.62 -22.06 9.09
N ALA A 129 4.47 -20.77 9.38
CA ALA A 129 5.53 -19.97 9.97
C ALA A 129 5.58 -20.19 11.48
N THR A 130 6.79 -20.20 12.03
CA THR A 130 7.04 -20.36 13.47
C THR A 130 6.91 -19.04 14.24
N GLY A 131 6.84 -17.90 13.53
CA GLY A 131 6.61 -16.61 14.16
C GLY A 131 6.33 -15.48 13.18
N SER A 132 5.84 -14.37 13.72
CA SER A 132 5.66 -13.12 13.00
C SER A 132 5.92 -11.92 13.92
N LYS A 133 6.56 -10.88 13.39
CA LYS A 133 6.83 -9.62 14.10
C LYS A 133 6.33 -8.46 13.25
N LEU A 134 5.44 -7.63 13.81
CA LEU A 134 5.03 -6.38 13.18
C LEU A 134 6.23 -5.42 13.07
N LEU A 135 6.48 -4.92 11.87
CA LEU A 135 7.55 -3.97 11.57
C LEU A 135 7.00 -2.54 11.38
N ASP A 136 5.86 -2.43 10.72
CA ASP A 136 5.23 -1.15 10.39
C ASP A 136 3.71 -1.32 10.31
N ALA A 137 2.97 -0.27 10.66
CA ALA A 137 1.51 -0.25 10.61
C ALA A 137 0.96 1.19 10.52
N GLY A 138 -0.24 1.31 9.96
CA GLY A 138 -0.95 2.58 9.86
C GLY A 138 -1.94 2.59 8.72
N PHE A 139 -1.89 3.63 7.90
CA PHE A 139 -2.70 3.75 6.70
C PHE A 139 -1.81 4.05 5.49
N ALA A 140 -2.05 3.36 4.38
CA ALA A 140 -1.36 3.59 3.12
C ALA A 140 -2.37 3.89 2.00
N PRO A 141 -2.00 4.69 0.99
CA PRO A 141 -2.89 5.00 -0.12
C PRO A 141 -3.05 3.80 -1.06
N ILE A 142 -4.24 3.66 -1.64
CA ILE A 142 -4.53 2.87 -2.84
C ILE A 142 -5.35 3.79 -3.73
N GLY A 143 -4.72 4.39 -4.74
CA GLY A 143 -5.32 5.41 -5.57
C GLY A 143 -5.93 6.53 -4.72
N PRO A 144 -7.21 6.87 -4.91
CA PRO A 144 -7.90 7.89 -4.11
C PRO A 144 -8.36 7.40 -2.72
N LYS A 145 -8.14 6.14 -2.35
CA LYS A 145 -8.57 5.55 -1.08
C LYS A 145 -7.39 5.42 -0.10
N LYS A 146 -7.72 5.27 1.19
CA LYS A 146 -6.76 4.90 2.25
C LYS A 146 -7.11 3.51 2.76
N ALA A 147 -6.13 2.63 2.83
CA ALA A 147 -6.25 1.27 3.34
C ALA A 147 -5.53 1.15 4.68
N GLU A 148 -6.05 0.31 5.57
CA GLU A 148 -5.29 -0.16 6.73
C GLU A 148 -4.06 -0.91 6.22
N TYR A 149 -2.89 -0.49 6.68
CA TYR A 149 -1.61 -1.05 6.23
C TYR A 149 -0.85 -1.66 7.39
N ALA A 150 -0.19 -2.78 7.11
CA ALA A 150 0.84 -3.30 7.99
C ALA A 150 1.87 -4.13 7.24
N ARG A 151 3.05 -4.21 7.83
CA ARG A 151 4.21 -4.97 7.36
C ARG A 151 4.70 -5.86 8.49
N TRP A 152 4.89 -7.13 8.21
CA TRP A 152 5.40 -8.10 9.17
C TRP A 152 6.66 -8.77 8.66
N GLN A 153 7.58 -9.07 9.57
CA GLN A 153 8.64 -10.05 9.37
C GLN A 153 8.09 -11.43 9.71
N VAL A 154 8.14 -12.36 8.77
CA VAL A 154 7.80 -13.77 8.97
C VAL A 154 9.05 -14.54 9.35
N THR A 155 8.92 -15.44 10.32
CA THR A 155 9.95 -16.39 10.75
C THR A 155 9.47 -17.81 10.42
N CYS A 156 10.33 -18.55 9.75
CA CYS A 156 10.09 -19.88 9.22
C CYS A 156 11.08 -20.88 9.80
N GLU A 157 10.71 -22.16 9.80
CA GLU A 157 11.61 -23.25 10.20
C GLU A 157 12.89 -23.24 9.36
N ASN A 158 12.73 -23.11 8.04
CA ASN A 158 13.85 -22.80 7.15
C ASN A 158 14.05 -21.29 7.07
N SER A 159 15.15 -20.78 7.64
CA SER A 159 15.45 -19.35 7.65
C SER A 159 15.63 -18.73 6.26
N ALA A 160 15.92 -19.52 5.22
CA ALA A 160 15.98 -19.04 3.84
C ALA A 160 14.60 -18.62 3.30
N GLN A 161 13.52 -19.03 3.96
CA GLN A 161 12.15 -18.65 3.63
C GLN A 161 11.66 -17.47 4.47
N ASN A 162 12.47 -16.98 5.41
CA ASN A 162 12.14 -15.77 6.16
C ASN A 162 12.00 -14.60 5.19
N ASN A 163 10.84 -13.94 5.24
CA ASN A 163 10.57 -12.81 4.38
C ASN A 163 9.58 -11.86 5.03
N GLN A 164 9.32 -10.74 4.39
CA GLN A 164 8.36 -9.75 4.84
C GLN A 164 7.09 -9.83 4.02
N VAL A 165 5.97 -9.61 4.70
CA VAL A 165 4.65 -9.53 4.08
C VAL A 165 4.12 -8.13 4.32
N ARG A 166 3.54 -7.53 3.27
CA ARG A 166 2.86 -6.24 3.36
C ARG A 166 1.39 -6.44 3.03
N MET A 167 0.51 -5.81 3.79
CA MET A 167 -0.94 -5.93 3.62
C MET A 167 -1.55 -4.55 3.49
N TRP A 168 -2.54 -4.44 2.62
CA TRP A 168 -3.46 -3.31 2.56
C TRP A 168 -4.89 -3.83 2.62
N TRP A 169 -5.67 -3.30 3.55
CA TRP A 169 -7.06 -3.68 3.75
C TRP A 169 -8.00 -2.47 3.60
N LEU A 170 -8.95 -2.59 2.66
CA LEU A 170 -10.02 -1.61 2.44
C LEU A 170 -11.33 -2.16 2.99
N PRO A 171 -11.68 -1.87 4.27
CA PRO A 171 -12.82 -2.51 4.93
C PRO A 171 -14.17 -2.23 4.24
N THR A 172 -14.37 -1.01 3.73
CA THR A 172 -15.62 -0.61 3.08
C THR A 172 -15.84 -1.33 1.75
N SER A 173 -14.80 -1.40 0.92
CA SER A 173 -14.86 -2.09 -0.38
C SER A 173 -14.62 -3.59 -0.26
N ARG A 174 -14.24 -4.06 0.93
CA ARG A 174 -13.80 -5.43 1.25
C ARG A 174 -12.70 -5.96 0.33
N ILE A 175 -11.77 -5.09 -0.05
CA ILE A 175 -10.61 -5.47 -0.86
C ILE A 175 -9.40 -5.69 0.02
N LEU A 176 -8.79 -6.87 -0.10
CA LEU A 176 -7.53 -7.22 0.56
C LEU A 176 -6.42 -7.33 -0.48
N ILE A 177 -5.28 -6.73 -0.17
CA ILE A 177 -4.04 -6.84 -0.93
C ILE A 177 -2.96 -7.38 -0.02
N VAL A 178 -2.27 -8.43 -0.45
CA VAL A 178 -1.15 -9.03 0.28
C VAL A 178 0.02 -9.18 -0.66
N GLN A 179 1.14 -8.53 -0.34
CA GLN A 179 2.41 -8.71 -1.03
C GLN A 179 3.19 -9.83 -0.36
N TYR A 180 3.62 -10.80 -1.16
CA TYR A 180 4.46 -11.88 -0.69
C TYR A 180 5.92 -11.58 -0.99
N GLY A 181 6.77 -11.83 -0.01
CA GLY A 181 8.21 -11.68 -0.15
C GLY A 181 8.69 -10.27 -0.47
N SER A 182 8.31 -9.31 0.37
CA SER A 182 8.67 -7.89 0.25
C SER A 182 10.19 -7.66 0.23
N PHE A 183 10.65 -6.95 -0.81
CA PHE A 183 12.01 -6.46 -0.96
C PHE A 183 11.98 -5.10 -1.70
N PRO A 184 13.01 -4.24 -1.58
CA PRO A 184 12.94 -2.86 -2.04
C PRO A 184 12.49 -2.65 -3.50
N GLY A 185 12.94 -3.52 -4.41
CA GLY A 185 12.57 -3.43 -5.83
C GLY A 185 11.09 -3.71 -6.09
N TRP A 186 10.54 -4.77 -5.49
CA TRP A 186 9.12 -5.09 -5.64
C TRP A 186 8.23 -4.18 -4.80
N ASP A 187 8.68 -3.74 -3.62
CA ASP A 187 7.95 -2.79 -2.77
C ASP A 187 7.60 -1.51 -3.57
N ALA A 188 8.58 -0.93 -4.25
CA ALA A 188 8.37 0.27 -5.06
C ALA A 188 7.45 0.03 -6.28
N LYS A 189 7.55 -1.15 -6.92
CA LYS A 189 6.67 -1.52 -8.03
C LYS A 189 5.22 -1.65 -7.57
N LEU A 190 4.99 -2.36 -6.47
CA LEU A 190 3.64 -2.53 -5.93
C LEU A 190 3.08 -1.18 -5.45
N ASP A 191 3.88 -0.35 -4.78
CA ASP A 191 3.44 0.97 -4.35
C ASP A 191 3.04 1.86 -5.53
N THR A 192 3.77 1.78 -6.65
CA THR A 192 3.43 2.49 -7.89
C THR A 192 2.13 1.97 -8.49
N LEU A 193 1.95 0.64 -8.54
CA LEU A 193 0.73 -0.01 -9.01
C LEU A 193 -0.49 0.42 -8.17
N LEU A 194 -0.35 0.41 -6.84
CA LEU A 194 -1.41 0.80 -5.92
C LEU A 194 -1.70 2.30 -5.98
N ALA A 195 -0.70 3.15 -6.21
CA ALA A 195 -0.91 4.58 -6.40
C ALA A 195 -1.71 4.89 -7.68
N GLY A 196 -1.55 4.09 -8.73
CA GLY A 196 -2.30 4.20 -9.99
C GLY A 196 -3.71 3.60 -9.95
N ALA A 197 -4.13 3.02 -8.83
CA ALA A 197 -5.43 2.37 -8.71
C ALA A 197 -6.60 3.37 -8.88
N THR A 198 -7.69 2.91 -9.47
CA THR A 198 -8.96 3.63 -9.52
C THR A 198 -10.11 2.80 -8.97
N PHE A 199 -11.26 3.42 -8.75
CA PHE A 199 -12.44 2.76 -8.19
C PHE A 199 -13.71 3.14 -8.95
N SER A 200 -14.62 2.18 -9.15
CA SER A 200 -15.99 2.39 -9.66
C SER A 200 -17.08 1.98 -8.69
#